data_AF-A0A850QRC6-F1
#
_entry.id   AF-A0A850QRC6-F1
#
_cell.length_a   1.000
_cell.length_b   1.000
_cell.length_c   1.000
_cell.angle_alpha   90.00
_cell.angle_beta   90.00
_cell.angle_gamma   90.00
#
_symmetry.space_group_name_H-M   'P 1'
#
loop_
_entity.id
_entity.type
_entity.pdbx_description
1 polymer ?
#
loop_
_entity_poly.entity_id
_entity_poly.type
_entity_poly.pdbx_seq_one_letter_code
_entity_poly.pdbx_strand_id
1 'polypeptide(L)'
;NFDSEAIASVGDKIWLFSKNWNDEQSQLYVLSKSAQRQLLKPVATYPTAGLITGADYNPQTQTMALVGYRKDMLLGYAFIWLVKVKNNRLDWSTAVYKRLGIYGQWEGIHWDGADKLLLTTEKNPLTKALIGTVDVSFYTK
;
A
#
# COMPACT_ATOMS: atom_id res chain seq x y z
N ASN A 1 -16.55 7.87 5.97
CA ASN A 1 -16.17 7.51 4.59
C ASN A 1 -14.97 6.62 4.65
N PHE A 2 -15.17 5.32 4.42
CA PHE A 2 -14.09 4.37 4.22
C PHE A 2 -14.27 3.83 2.82
N ASP A 3 -13.45 4.31 1.90
CA ASP A 3 -13.34 3.69 0.58
C ASP A 3 -12.36 2.52 0.73
N SER A 4 -12.71 1.37 0.17
CA SER A 4 -11.85 0.19 0.11
C SER A 4 -10.98 0.32 -1.12
N GLU A 5 -9.74 0.78 -0.99
CA GLU A 5 -8.92 1.12 -2.17
C GLU A 5 -7.75 0.17 -2.42
N ALA A 6 -7.11 -0.39 -1.39
CA ALA A 6 -5.97 -1.29 -1.60
C ALA A 6 -6.23 -2.71 -1.11
N ILE A 7 -5.91 -3.68 -1.95
CA ILE A 7 -6.10 -5.11 -1.72
C ILE A 7 -4.80 -5.87 -2.04
N ALA A 8 -4.44 -6.84 -1.19
CA ALA A 8 -3.30 -7.71 -1.42
C ALA A 8 -3.62 -9.16 -1.06
N SER A 9 -3.04 -10.10 -1.80
CA SER A 9 -3.10 -11.53 -1.49
C SER A 9 -1.95 -11.91 -0.57
N VAL A 10 -2.24 -12.35 0.66
CA VAL A 10 -1.24 -12.74 1.67
C VAL A 10 -1.50 -14.18 2.10
N GLY A 11 -0.77 -15.13 1.52
CA GLY A 11 -0.99 -16.56 1.76
C GLY A 11 -2.40 -16.99 1.34
N ASP A 12 -3.13 -17.63 2.25
CA ASP A 12 -4.53 -18.06 2.09
C ASP A 12 -5.55 -16.94 2.36
N LYS A 13 -5.10 -15.71 2.60
CA LYS A 13 -5.93 -14.57 2.98
C LYS A 13 -5.89 -13.46 1.95
N ILE A 14 -6.93 -12.65 1.97
CA ILE A 14 -6.99 -11.35 1.30
C ILE A 14 -6.88 -10.30 2.38
N TRP A 15 -5.96 -9.37 2.20
CA TRP A 15 -5.82 -8.20 3.05
C TRP A 15 -6.40 -7.01 2.34
N LEU A 16 -7.23 -6.26 3.05
CA LEU A 16 -7.89 -5.08 2.56
C LEU A 16 -7.55 -3.88 3.46
N PHE A 17 -7.14 -2.80 2.83
CA PHE A 17 -6.77 -1.56 3.50
C PHE A 17 -7.81 -0.48 3.20
N SER A 18 -8.27 0.20 4.25
CA SER A 18 -9.18 1.32 4.07
C SER A 18 -8.41 2.59 3.70
N LYS A 19 -9.09 3.45 2.95
CA LYS A 19 -8.74 4.85 2.78
C LYS A 19 -9.57 5.68 3.75
N ASN A 20 -8.92 6.19 4.79
CA ASN A 20 -9.55 7.14 5.71
C ASN A 20 -9.14 8.57 5.36
N TRP A 21 -10.08 9.33 4.83
CA TRP A 21 -9.89 10.73 4.47
C TRP A 21 -9.81 11.68 5.67
N ASN A 22 -10.20 11.24 6.87
CA ASN A 22 -10.33 12.09 8.04
C ASN A 22 -9.05 12.17 8.89
N ASP A 23 -8.36 11.06 9.08
CA ASP A 23 -7.20 10.96 10.00
C ASP A 23 -5.91 10.48 9.34
N GLU A 24 -5.91 10.25 8.01
CA GLU A 24 -4.77 9.75 7.24
C GLU A 24 -4.18 8.41 7.77
N GLN A 25 -4.98 7.65 8.54
CA GLN A 25 -4.66 6.28 8.96
C GLN A 25 -5.33 5.26 8.04
N SER A 26 -4.77 4.06 7.98
CA SER A 26 -5.35 2.95 7.22
C SER A 26 -5.69 1.79 8.16
N GLN A 27 -6.93 1.32 8.08
CA GLN A 27 -7.36 0.13 8.80
C GLN A 27 -7.13 -1.10 7.94
N LEU A 28 -6.65 -2.17 8.56
CA LEU A 28 -6.48 -3.48 7.92
C LEU A 28 -7.67 -4.38 8.26
N TYR A 29 -8.25 -4.96 7.23
CA TYR A 29 -9.24 -6.03 7.28
C TYR A 29 -8.61 -7.28 6.66
N VAL A 30 -8.89 -8.44 7.26
CA VAL A 30 -8.33 -9.72 6.81
C VAL A 30 -9.47 -10.68 6.51
N LEU A 31 -9.52 -11.14 5.27
CA LEU A 31 -10.55 -12.00 4.73
C LEU A 31 -9.97 -13.39 4.45
N SER A 32 -10.77 -14.43 4.68
CA SER A 32 -10.46 -15.77 4.15
C SER A 32 -10.80 -15.83 2.65
N LYS A 33 -9.98 -16.50 1.85
CA LYS A 33 -10.30 -16.73 0.42
C LYS A 33 -11.36 -17.81 0.20
N SER A 34 -11.59 -18.68 1.19
CA SER A 34 -12.46 -19.85 1.05
C SER A 34 -13.86 -19.65 1.61
N ALA A 35 -14.05 -18.68 2.52
CA ALA A 35 -15.37 -18.47 3.12
C ALA A 35 -16.28 -17.62 2.23
N GLN A 36 -17.46 -18.16 1.93
CA GLN A 36 -18.44 -17.57 1.01
C GLN A 36 -19.08 -16.27 1.54
N ARG A 37 -19.24 -16.13 2.86
CA ARG A 37 -19.72 -14.90 3.52
C ARG A 37 -18.95 -14.68 4.81
N GLN A 38 -18.55 -13.44 5.07
CA GLN A 38 -17.73 -13.06 6.21
C GLN A 38 -18.17 -11.70 6.74
N LEU A 39 -18.28 -11.58 8.06
CA LEU A 39 -18.44 -10.28 8.71
C LEU A 39 -17.06 -9.73 9.03
N LEU A 40 -16.77 -8.53 8.55
CA LEU A 40 -15.45 -7.92 8.70
C LEU A 40 -15.44 -6.85 9.79
N LYS A 41 -14.39 -6.88 10.60
CA LYS A 41 -14.01 -5.82 11.52
C LYS A 41 -12.53 -5.51 11.30
N PRO A 42 -12.08 -4.27 11.50
CA PRO A 42 -10.66 -3.95 11.37
C PRO A 42 -9.87 -4.74 12.41
N VAL A 43 -8.80 -5.41 11.98
CA VAL A 43 -7.90 -6.17 12.86
C VAL A 43 -6.74 -5.33 13.36
N ALA A 44 -6.41 -4.25 12.65
CA ALA A 44 -5.37 -3.29 13.00
C ALA A 44 -5.66 -1.91 12.36
N THR A 45 -5.01 -0.87 12.89
CA THR A 45 -4.95 0.47 12.30
C THR A 45 -3.49 0.91 12.25
N TYR A 46 -3.06 1.50 11.13
CA TYR A 46 -1.68 1.91 10.91
C TYR A 46 -1.58 3.41 10.59
N PRO A 47 -0.56 4.10 11.12
CA PRO A 47 -0.35 5.53 10.89
C PRO A 47 0.34 5.74 9.53
N THR A 48 -0.40 5.54 8.45
CA THR A 48 0.11 5.60 7.06
C THR A 48 0.49 7.01 6.62
N ALA A 49 0.08 8.03 7.38
CA ALA A 49 0.38 9.44 7.11
C ALA A 49 0.04 9.82 5.67
N GLY A 50 -1.10 9.33 5.18
CA GLY A 50 -1.63 9.60 3.85
C GLY A 50 -2.66 8.55 3.42
N LEU A 51 -3.18 8.72 2.22
CA LEU A 51 -4.22 7.86 1.66
C LEU A 51 -3.55 6.70 0.92
N ILE A 52 -3.85 5.47 1.35
CA ILE A 52 -3.36 4.26 0.68
C ILE A 52 -4.30 3.92 -0.48
N THR A 53 -3.72 3.68 -1.65
CA THR A 53 -4.40 3.46 -2.93
C THR A 53 -4.05 2.11 -3.55
N GLY A 54 -2.86 1.58 -3.27
CA GLY A 54 -2.44 0.27 -3.75
C GLY A 54 -1.63 -0.51 -2.72
N ALA A 55 -1.67 -1.83 -2.83
CA ALA A 55 -0.92 -2.74 -1.99
C ALA A 55 -0.47 -3.97 -2.78
N ASP A 56 0.74 -4.47 -2.50
CA ASP A 56 1.17 -5.78 -2.96
C ASP A 56 2.11 -6.44 -1.94
N TYR A 57 2.06 -7.77 -1.86
CA TYR A 57 2.80 -8.55 -0.89
C TYR A 57 3.80 -9.48 -1.56
N ASN A 58 5.06 -9.38 -1.14
CA ASN A 58 6.10 -10.30 -1.55
C ASN A 58 6.26 -11.44 -0.53
N PRO A 59 5.91 -12.69 -0.88
CA PRO A 59 6.03 -13.83 0.03
C PRO A 59 7.48 -14.27 0.27
N GLN A 60 8.41 -14.00 -0.66
CA GLN A 60 9.83 -14.39 -0.52
C GLN A 60 10.51 -13.57 0.58
N THR A 61 10.24 -12.27 0.61
CA THR A 61 10.85 -11.33 1.56
C THR A 61 9.96 -11.01 2.76
N GLN A 62 8.73 -11.56 2.76
CA GLN A 62 7.66 -11.27 3.72
C GLN A 62 7.39 -9.77 3.87
N THR A 63 7.38 -9.05 2.75
CA THR A 63 7.26 -7.58 2.75
C THR A 63 5.97 -7.15 2.08
N MET A 64 5.18 -6.35 2.78
CA MET A 64 4.09 -5.58 2.19
C MET A 64 4.64 -4.27 1.64
N ALA A 65 4.29 -3.96 0.39
CA ALA A 65 4.46 -2.65 -0.19
C ALA A 65 3.09 -1.96 -0.27
N LEU A 66 3.00 -0.73 0.22
CA LEU A 66 1.81 0.10 0.09
C LEU A 66 2.20 1.36 -0.70
N VAL A 67 1.37 1.79 -1.63
CA VAL A 67 1.50 3.07 -2.32
C VAL A 67 0.35 4.00 -1.92
N GLY A 68 0.64 5.28 -1.87
CA GLY A 68 -0.34 6.30 -1.51
C GLY A 68 0.12 7.70 -1.80
N TYR A 69 -0.72 8.67 -1.45
CA TYR A 69 -0.41 10.09 -1.58
C TYR A 69 -0.93 10.93 -0.41
N ARG A 70 -0.27 12.08 -0.17
CA ARG A 70 -0.77 13.14 0.73
C ARG A 70 -1.80 13.99 0.01
N LYS A 71 -2.90 14.29 0.70
CA LYS A 71 -4.01 15.08 0.13
C LYS A 71 -3.69 16.56 -0.03
N ASP A 72 -2.69 17.08 0.68
CA ASP A 72 -2.36 18.51 0.66
C ASP A 72 -2.16 19.00 -0.79
N MET A 73 -2.93 20.01 -1.21
CA MET A 73 -2.87 20.47 -2.61
C MET A 73 -1.61 21.29 -2.92
N LEU A 74 -0.98 21.93 -1.93
CA LEU A 74 0.26 22.70 -2.14
C LEU A 74 1.51 21.84 -1.94
N LEU A 75 1.45 20.91 -0.97
CA LEU A 75 2.61 20.10 -0.55
C LEU A 75 2.36 18.60 -0.73
N GLY A 76 1.40 18.23 -1.58
CA GLY A 76 1.06 16.85 -1.87
C GLY A 76 2.22 16.13 -2.54
N TYR A 77 2.39 14.86 -2.20
CA TYR A 77 3.36 13.99 -2.83
C TYR A 77 2.92 12.54 -2.67
N ALA A 78 3.40 11.70 -3.58
CA ALA A 78 3.21 10.27 -3.50
C ALA A 78 4.32 9.60 -2.69
N PHE A 79 4.03 8.44 -2.14
CA PHE A 79 4.96 7.70 -1.31
C PHE A 79 4.74 6.20 -1.42
N ILE A 80 5.74 5.45 -0.96
CA ILE A 80 5.62 4.04 -0.64
C ILE A 80 5.93 3.80 0.83
N TRP A 81 5.22 2.82 1.42
CA TRP A 81 5.64 2.13 2.64
C TRP A 81 6.13 0.75 2.28
N LEU A 82 7.23 0.33 2.90
CA LEU A 82 7.69 -1.05 2.94
C LEU A 82 7.63 -1.53 4.39
N VAL A 83 6.91 -2.62 4.66
CA VAL A 83 6.71 -3.11 6.03
C VAL A 83 6.74 -4.63 6.05
N LYS A 84 7.48 -5.24 6.99
CA LYS A 84 7.48 -6.69 7.14
C LYS A 84 6.13 -7.19 7.65
N VAL A 85 5.72 -8.36 7.17
CA VAL A 85 4.53 -9.08 7.64
C VAL A 85 4.95 -10.13 8.66
N LYS A 86 4.39 -10.07 9.87
CA LYS A 86 4.62 -11.03 10.95
C LYS A 86 3.31 -11.34 11.66
N ASN A 87 3.06 -12.63 11.92
CA ASN A 87 1.86 -13.08 12.64
C ASN A 87 0.54 -12.51 12.08
N ASN A 88 0.40 -12.48 10.74
CA ASN A 88 -0.75 -11.91 10.03
C ASN A 88 -1.01 -10.41 10.30
N ARG A 89 0.03 -9.64 10.62
CA ARG A 89 -0.04 -8.17 10.79
C ARG A 89 1.18 -7.52 10.15
N LEU A 90 1.10 -6.22 9.90
CA LEU A 90 2.30 -5.44 9.58
C LEU A 90 3.07 -5.18 10.86
N ASP A 91 4.35 -5.51 10.86
CA ASP A 91 5.28 -5.13 11.91
C ASP A 91 5.77 -3.70 11.67
N TRP A 92 5.02 -2.74 12.20
CA TRP A 92 5.27 -1.32 11.95
C TRP A 92 6.64 -0.85 12.46
N SER A 93 7.30 -1.60 13.35
CA SER A 93 8.68 -1.29 13.77
C SER A 93 9.70 -1.42 12.63
N THR A 94 9.35 -2.16 11.57
CA THR A 94 10.15 -2.33 10.36
C THR A 94 9.79 -1.33 9.26
N ALA A 95 8.78 -0.47 9.48
CA ALA A 95 8.23 0.35 8.41
C ALA A 95 9.24 1.37 7.88
N VAL A 96 9.48 1.34 6.56
CA VAL A 96 10.25 2.36 5.85
C VAL A 96 9.34 3.16 4.92
N TYR A 97 9.39 4.48 5.07
CA TYR A 97 8.69 5.44 4.21
C TYR A 97 9.63 6.01 3.15
N LYS A 98 9.18 6.05 1.90
CA LYS A 98 9.93 6.71 0.82
C LYS A 98 9.00 7.59 0.00
N ARG A 99 9.34 8.88 -0.11
CA ARG A 99 8.66 9.80 -1.02
C ARG A 99 9.05 9.47 -2.46
N LEU A 100 8.08 9.52 -3.36
CA LEU A 100 8.31 9.42 -4.80
C LEU A 100 8.57 10.82 -5.36
N GLY A 101 9.56 10.95 -6.25
CA GLY A 101 9.97 12.24 -6.82
C GLY A 101 8.99 12.81 -7.85
N ILE A 102 8.06 11.99 -8.34
CA ILE A 102 7.06 12.39 -9.34
C ILE A 102 5.71 12.54 -8.64
N TYR A 103 5.18 13.77 -8.68
CA TYR A 103 3.83 14.04 -8.22
C TYR A 103 2.80 13.36 -9.12
N GLY A 104 1.84 12.69 -8.51
CA GLY A 104 0.76 11.99 -9.20
C GLY A 104 -0.05 11.16 -8.22
N GLN A 105 -1.26 10.79 -8.64
CA GLN A 105 -2.04 9.76 -7.97
C GLN A 105 -1.53 8.41 -8.48
N TRP A 106 -0.66 7.80 -7.68
CA TRP A 106 -0.17 6.45 -7.91
C TRP A 106 -1.16 5.49 -7.28
N GLU A 107 -1.70 4.56 -8.07
CA GLU A 107 -2.80 3.69 -7.66
C GLU A 107 -2.36 2.22 -7.70
N GLY A 108 -1.65 1.81 -8.75
CA GLY A 108 -1.11 0.47 -8.88
C GLY A 108 0.29 0.34 -8.28
N ILE A 109 0.54 -0.76 -7.57
CA ILE A 109 1.85 -1.20 -7.13
C ILE A 109 1.95 -2.72 -7.30
N HIS A 110 3.09 -3.22 -7.78
CA HIS A 110 3.34 -4.65 -7.93
C HIS A 110 4.81 -4.96 -7.67
N TRP A 111 5.08 -6.07 -6.99
CA TRP A 111 6.43 -6.61 -6.86
C TRP A 111 6.88 -7.28 -8.17
N ASP A 112 8.00 -6.83 -8.73
CA ASP A 112 8.69 -7.51 -9.83
C ASP A 112 10.01 -8.09 -9.32
N GLY A 113 9.94 -9.32 -8.82
CA GLY A 113 11.03 -9.97 -8.10
C GLY A 113 11.11 -9.54 -6.62
N ALA A 114 12.28 -9.71 -6.01
CA ALA A 114 12.48 -9.51 -4.57
C ALA A 114 12.86 -8.08 -4.17
N ASP A 115 13.27 -7.24 -5.11
CA ASP A 115 13.97 -5.98 -4.85
C ASP A 115 13.49 -4.81 -5.70
N LYS A 116 12.43 -4.99 -6.47
CA LYS A 116 11.90 -3.97 -7.36
C LYS A 116 10.39 -3.92 -7.33
N LEU A 117 9.86 -2.70 -7.40
CA LEU A 117 8.44 -2.42 -7.53
C LEU A 117 8.15 -1.81 -8.90
N LEU A 118 7.04 -2.21 -9.49
CA LEU A 118 6.37 -1.52 -10.59
C LEU A 118 5.23 -0.69 -10.02
N LEU A 119 5.09 0.55 -10.46
CA LEU A 119 4.00 1.43 -10.04
C LEU A 119 3.32 2.04 -11.27
N THR A 120 2.03 2.36 -11.15
CA THR A 120 1.28 3.04 -12.20
C THR A 120 0.59 4.30 -11.70
N THR A 121 0.54 5.33 -12.54
CA THR A 121 -0.25 6.55 -12.29
C THR A 121 -1.43 6.62 -13.23
N GLU A 122 -2.52 7.17 -12.75
CA GLU A 122 -3.57 7.65 -13.65
C GLU A 122 -3.12 8.91 -14.39
N LYS A 123 -3.77 9.18 -15.52
CA LYS A 123 -3.65 10.47 -16.20
C LYS A 123 -4.43 11.50 -15.39
N ASN A 124 -3.83 12.65 -15.13
CA ASN A 124 -4.54 13.82 -14.60
C ASN A 124 -4.31 15.03 -15.52
N PRO A 125 -4.93 16.20 -15.26
CA PRO A 125 -4.74 17.39 -16.10
C PRO A 125 -3.28 17.88 -16.21
N LEU A 126 -2.43 17.56 -15.24
CA LEU A 126 -1.03 18.00 -15.15
C LEU A 126 -0.02 16.93 -15.62
N THR A 127 -0.37 15.64 -15.56
CA THR A 127 0.54 14.52 -15.85
C THR A 127 -0.12 13.44 -16.71
N LYS A 128 0.65 12.84 -17.62
CA LYS A 128 0.22 11.64 -18.37
C LYS A 128 0.17 10.42 -17.44
N ALA A 129 -0.50 9.36 -17.87
CA ALA A 129 -0.37 8.06 -17.22
C ALA A 129 1.07 7.56 -17.39
N LEU A 130 1.67 7.07 -16.30
CA LEU A 130 3.07 6.62 -16.27
C LEU A 130 3.17 5.22 -15.67
N ILE A 131 4.22 4.50 -16.07
CA ILE A 131 4.72 3.32 -15.37
C ILE A 131 6.08 3.69 -14.80
N GLY A 132 6.27 3.49 -13.50
CA GLY A 132 7.51 3.74 -12.79
C GLY A 132 8.09 2.45 -12.23
N THR A 133 9.40 2.44 -12.04
CA THR A 133 10.09 1.38 -11.30
C THR A 133 10.78 1.98 -10.07
N VAL A 134 10.77 1.25 -8.95
CA VAL A 134 11.48 1.65 -7.73
C VAL A 134 12.34 0.49 -7.26
N ASP A 135 13.66 0.71 -7.20
CA ASP A 135 14.58 -0.19 -6.52
C ASP A 135 14.40 -0.06 -5.00
N VAL A 136 14.17 -1.21 -4.38
CA VAL A 136 13.98 -1.40 -2.94
C VAL A 136 14.93 -2.45 -2.36
N SER A 137 16.03 -2.73 -3.06
CA SER A 137 17.06 -3.71 -2.65
C SER A 137 17.68 -3.39 -1.29
N PHE A 138 17.62 -2.13 -0.85
CA PHE A 138 18.08 -1.72 0.47
C PHE A 138 17.24 -2.28 1.64
N TYR A 139 16.00 -2.70 1.39
CA TYR A 139 15.05 -3.17 2.40
C TYR A 139 14.90 -4.70 2.44
N THR A 140 15.20 -5.36 1.33
CA THR A 140 14.94 -6.79 1.14
C THR A 140 16.18 -7.67 1.24
N LYS A 141 17.36 -7.07 1.40
CA LYS A 141 18.60 -7.74 1.79
C LYS A 141 18.62 -8.13 3.26
#